data_AF-A0A2M8PN63-F1
#
_entry.id   AF-A0A2M8PN63-F1
#
_cell.length_a   1.000
_cell.length_b   1.000
_cell.length_c   1.000
_cell.angle_alpha   90.00
_cell.angle_beta   90.00
_cell.angle_gamma   90.00
#
_symmetry.space_group_name_H-M   'P 1'
#
loop_
_entity.id
_entity.type
_entity.pdbx_description
1 polymer ?
#
loop_
_entity_poly.entity_id
_entity_poly.type
_entity_poly.pdbx_seq_one_letter_code
_entity_poly.pdbx_strand_id
1 'polypeptide(L)'
;RSGREEHRSLIHLARNPYMLAALLTVYKHQGELPTNTGALFHTLAQVLWERERLRNTRGWVPFEQMRERFGQLAFQMIDTYQPLDVPLAYALEHVKDESLLKAGASAGFIRLNQDSVRFSHQLILEYFAAWGLQRVGVMTRIRPPEFSWGKRKAQRWNDVVVALCGIVPEPSELINQVSEIDFLLAAECVRSVAAVSLDCRNLIIKQLGDALNTPHNDLSLRRACAEALGKIGGRKALDLLKESINDAEQSLKRTIAQALGQIGNPSAVDVLIELLNNSEQSLQRTAAQALGQIGDQRAINALEQTLIEGEHIVKQIAADALVQIGAPSVYVLAQALQHKNWEVQYTAAEALGRIGKPSINVLITKSIYSKDINVRK
;
A
#
# COMPACT_ATOMS: atom_id res chain seq x y z
N ARG A 1 1.45 -4.22 -13.56
CA ARG A 1 0.90 -5.08 -12.48
C ARG A 1 0.78 -4.35 -11.13
N SER A 2 1.01 -3.03 -11.04
CA SER A 2 0.92 -2.23 -9.79
C SER A 2 -0.50 -1.90 -9.31
N GLY A 3 -1.54 -2.15 -10.11
CA GLY A 3 -2.90 -1.67 -9.83
C GLY A 3 -3.63 -2.35 -8.66
N ARG A 4 -3.19 -3.51 -8.15
CA ARG A 4 -3.90 -4.19 -7.04
C ARG A 4 -3.49 -3.70 -5.65
N GLU A 5 -2.28 -3.19 -5.48
CA GLU A 5 -1.73 -2.92 -4.14
C GLU A 5 -2.14 -1.54 -3.60
N GLU A 6 -2.38 -0.56 -4.47
CA GLU A 6 -2.85 0.77 -4.06
C GLU A 6 -4.28 0.75 -3.49
N HIS A 7 -5.06 -0.31 -3.73
CA HIS A 7 -6.49 -0.38 -3.42
C HIS A 7 -6.85 -0.48 -1.93
N ARG A 8 -5.87 -0.61 -1.03
CA ARG A 8 -6.11 -1.08 0.35
C ARG A 8 -5.67 -0.14 1.46
N SER A 9 -5.07 1.00 1.14
CA SER A 9 -5.05 2.10 2.11
C SER A 9 -6.49 2.49 2.40
N LEU A 10 -6.85 2.75 3.66
CA LEU A 10 -8.20 3.21 4.03
C LEU A 10 -8.59 4.47 3.25
N ILE A 11 -7.60 5.31 2.93
CA ILE A 11 -7.75 6.50 2.08
C ILE A 11 -8.16 6.10 0.65
N HIS A 12 -7.57 5.05 0.09
CA HIS A 12 -7.95 4.58 -1.23
C HIS A 12 -9.33 3.92 -1.21
N LEU A 13 -9.62 3.13 -0.16
CA LEU A 13 -10.95 2.54 0.03
C LEU A 13 -12.02 3.62 0.06
N ALA A 14 -11.77 4.77 0.69
CA ALA A 14 -12.69 5.90 0.74
C ALA A 14 -13.09 6.47 -0.64
N ARG A 15 -12.39 6.14 -1.74
CA ARG A 15 -12.80 6.50 -3.10
C ARG A 15 -14.05 5.75 -3.55
N ASN A 16 -14.33 4.59 -2.95
CA ASN A 16 -15.56 3.84 -3.18
C ASN A 16 -16.66 4.31 -2.20
N PRO A 17 -17.85 4.72 -2.67
CA PRO A 17 -18.92 5.22 -1.80
C PRO A 17 -19.35 4.25 -0.69
N TYR A 18 -19.38 2.95 -0.97
CA TYR A 18 -19.71 1.92 0.03
C TYR A 18 -18.65 1.84 1.12
N MET A 19 -17.37 1.88 0.74
CA MET A 19 -16.26 1.82 1.68
C MET A 19 -16.13 3.11 2.49
N LEU A 20 -16.41 4.27 1.91
CA LEU A 20 -16.52 5.53 2.63
C LEU A 20 -17.62 5.47 3.68
N ALA A 21 -18.81 4.95 3.33
CA ALA A 21 -19.90 4.76 4.27
C ALA A 21 -19.53 3.80 5.41
N ALA A 22 -18.80 2.71 5.10
CA ALA A 22 -18.29 1.78 6.10
C ALA A 22 -17.33 2.46 7.08
N LEU A 23 -16.36 3.23 6.57
CA LEU A 23 -15.40 3.99 7.38
C LEU A 23 -16.10 4.98 8.32
N LEU A 24 -17.07 5.74 7.79
CA LEU A 24 -17.85 6.70 8.57
C LEU A 24 -18.71 6.01 9.63
N THR A 25 -19.28 4.85 9.32
CA THR A 25 -20.08 4.05 10.26
C THR A 25 -19.22 3.58 11.42
N VAL A 26 -18.02 3.06 11.12
CA VAL A 26 -17.08 2.61 12.14
C VAL A 26 -16.56 3.77 12.98
N TYR A 27 -16.16 4.89 12.36
CA TYR A 27 -15.74 6.09 13.07
C TYR A 27 -16.81 6.62 14.02
N LYS A 28 -18.07 6.67 13.57
CA LYS A 28 -19.20 7.08 14.41
C LYS A 28 -19.42 6.16 15.61
N HIS A 29 -19.09 4.87 15.49
CA HIS A 29 -19.29 3.88 16.55
C HIS A 29 -18.17 3.90 17.60
N GLN A 30 -16.90 3.96 17.17
CA GLN A 30 -15.75 3.80 18.06
C GLN A 30 -14.93 5.08 18.29
N GLY A 31 -15.24 6.18 17.59
CA GLY A 31 -14.56 7.48 17.72
C GLY A 31 -13.24 7.61 16.96
N GLU A 32 -12.72 6.52 16.40
CA GLU A 32 -11.44 6.47 15.68
C GLU A 32 -11.57 5.68 14.37
N LEU A 33 -10.72 5.98 13.40
CA LEU A 33 -10.64 5.19 12.18
C LEU A 33 -10.03 3.82 12.49
N PRO A 34 -10.51 2.75 11.84
CA PRO A 34 -9.94 1.42 12.05
C PRO A 34 -8.47 1.39 11.60
N THR A 35 -7.68 0.49 12.15
CA THR A 35 -6.25 0.37 11.82
C THR A 35 -6.01 -0.31 10.47
N ASN A 36 -6.94 -1.17 10.02
CA ASN A 36 -6.91 -1.85 8.72
C ASN A 36 -8.29 -2.37 8.29
N THR A 37 -8.33 -3.08 7.17
CA THR A 37 -9.53 -3.70 6.60
C THR A 37 -10.16 -4.74 7.54
N GLY A 38 -9.37 -5.56 8.23
CA GLY A 38 -9.88 -6.54 9.20
C GLY A 38 -10.62 -5.86 10.35
N ALA A 39 -9.99 -4.88 10.99
CA ALA A 39 -10.60 -4.07 12.05
C ALA A 39 -11.84 -3.31 11.55
N LEU A 40 -11.78 -2.73 10.34
CA LEU A 40 -12.90 -2.05 9.70
C LEU A 40 -14.12 -2.98 9.60
N PHE A 41 -13.94 -4.17 9.01
CA PHE A 41 -15.05 -5.09 8.79
C PHE A 41 -15.49 -5.80 10.07
N HIS A 42 -14.62 -5.95 11.06
CA HIS A 42 -14.99 -6.41 12.39
C HIS A 42 -16.00 -5.47 13.04
N THR A 43 -15.66 -4.19 13.18
CA THR A 43 -16.54 -3.20 13.80
C THR A 43 -17.79 -2.98 12.94
N LEU A 44 -17.65 -2.94 11.61
CA LEU A 44 -18.79 -2.80 10.71
C LEU A 44 -19.78 -3.97 10.86
N ALA A 45 -19.28 -5.22 10.92
CA ALA A 45 -20.13 -6.38 11.11
C ALA A 45 -20.85 -6.35 12.46
N GLN A 46 -20.19 -5.92 13.53
CA GLN A 46 -20.83 -5.73 14.84
C GLN A 46 -21.99 -4.74 14.75
N VAL A 47 -21.74 -3.54 14.20
CA VAL A 47 -22.76 -2.49 14.08
C VAL A 47 -23.94 -2.93 13.22
N LEU A 48 -23.68 -3.54 12.06
CA LEU A 48 -24.72 -4.01 11.15
C LEU A 48 -25.53 -5.16 11.76
N TRP A 49 -24.90 -6.07 12.49
CA TRP A 49 -25.59 -7.20 13.11
C TRP A 49 -26.44 -6.78 14.32
N GLU A 50 -25.93 -5.83 15.10
CA GLU A 50 -26.65 -5.27 16.25
C GLU A 50 -27.92 -4.52 15.82
N ARG A 51 -27.87 -3.86 14.66
CA ARG A 51 -29.06 -3.25 14.04
C ARG A 51 -30.17 -4.28 13.77
N GLU A 52 -29.82 -5.48 13.33
CA GLU A 52 -30.78 -6.55 13.06
C GLU A 52 -31.38 -7.14 14.35
N ARG A 53 -30.64 -7.10 15.47
CA ARG A 53 -31.20 -7.40 16.80
C ARG A 53 -32.33 -6.45 17.14
N LEU A 54 -32.10 -5.14 16.98
CA LEU A 54 -33.10 -4.09 17.28
C LEU A 54 -34.33 -4.17 16.36
N ARG A 55 -34.18 -4.74 15.16
CA ARG A 55 -35.26 -4.96 14.20
C ARG A 55 -36.04 -6.25 14.43
N ASN A 56 -35.65 -7.08 15.39
CA ASN A 56 -36.20 -8.42 15.61
C ASN A 56 -36.17 -9.29 14.34
N THR A 57 -35.08 -9.21 13.57
CA THR A 57 -34.95 -9.96 12.31
C THR A 57 -34.97 -11.47 12.58
N ARG A 58 -35.83 -12.21 11.88
CA ARG A 58 -35.93 -13.67 12.02
C ARG A 58 -34.60 -14.33 11.62
N GLY A 59 -34.13 -15.29 12.42
CA GLY A 59 -32.83 -15.94 12.22
C GLY A 59 -31.64 -15.17 12.80
N TRP A 60 -31.90 -14.08 13.54
CA TRP A 60 -30.87 -13.43 14.33
C TRP A 60 -30.36 -14.36 15.44
N VAL A 61 -29.04 -14.37 15.61
CA VAL A 61 -28.31 -15.12 16.65
C VAL A 61 -27.26 -14.20 17.27
N PRO A 62 -26.71 -14.51 18.46
CA PRO A 62 -25.59 -13.75 19.02
C PRO A 62 -24.43 -13.59 18.04
N PHE A 63 -23.74 -12.46 18.08
CA PHE A 63 -22.71 -12.06 17.11
C PHE A 63 -21.63 -13.14 16.88
N GLU A 64 -21.18 -13.81 17.95
CA GLU A 64 -20.19 -14.89 17.87
C GLU A 64 -20.72 -16.12 17.11
N GLN A 65 -22.00 -16.48 17.28
CA GLN A 65 -22.61 -17.57 16.53
C GLN A 65 -22.78 -17.21 15.05
N MET A 66 -23.15 -15.97 14.75
CA MET A 66 -23.23 -15.49 13.36
C MET A 66 -21.87 -15.57 12.69
N ARG A 67 -20.83 -15.00 13.34
CA ARG A 67 -19.45 -15.09 12.88
C ARG A 67 -19.00 -16.52 12.68
N GLU A 68 -19.45 -17.44 13.55
CA GLU A 68 -19.21 -18.87 13.39
C GLU A 68 -19.68 -19.43 12.07
N ARG A 69 -20.97 -19.26 11.78
CA ARG A 69 -21.56 -19.86 10.59
C ARG A 69 -21.06 -19.20 9.30
N PHE A 70 -20.98 -17.88 9.27
CA PHE A 70 -20.48 -17.16 8.10
C PHE A 70 -18.96 -17.36 7.90
N GLY A 71 -18.20 -17.49 9.00
CA GLY A 71 -16.78 -17.79 8.94
C GLY A 71 -16.48 -19.18 8.38
N GLN A 72 -17.29 -20.18 8.73
CA GLN A 72 -17.20 -21.53 8.14
C GLN A 72 -17.45 -21.50 6.63
N LEU A 73 -18.51 -20.84 6.19
CA LEU A 73 -18.80 -20.67 4.76
C LEU A 73 -17.67 -19.94 4.03
N ALA A 74 -17.24 -18.80 4.56
CA ALA A 74 -16.20 -17.99 3.95
C ALA A 74 -14.85 -18.72 3.84
N PHE A 75 -14.46 -19.44 4.89
CA PHE A 75 -13.26 -20.29 4.88
C PHE A 75 -13.33 -21.31 3.75
N GLN A 76 -14.43 -22.08 3.67
CA GLN A 76 -14.60 -23.12 2.67
C GLN A 76 -14.64 -22.58 1.24
N MET A 77 -15.25 -21.41 1.04
CA MET A 77 -15.25 -20.74 -0.27
C MET A 77 -13.83 -20.40 -0.74
N ILE A 78 -12.98 -19.89 0.15
CA ILE A 78 -11.59 -19.55 -0.21
C ILE A 78 -10.76 -20.83 -0.41
N ASP A 79 -10.90 -21.81 0.49
CA ASP A 79 -10.15 -23.07 0.47
C ASP A 79 -10.43 -23.91 -0.78
N THR A 80 -11.70 -23.98 -1.19
CA THR A 80 -12.15 -24.82 -2.32
C THR A 80 -12.24 -24.06 -3.66
N TYR A 81 -11.68 -22.85 -3.74
CA TYR A 81 -11.63 -22.03 -4.96
C TYR A 81 -12.99 -21.61 -5.52
N GLN A 82 -14.00 -21.49 -4.68
CA GLN A 82 -15.32 -21.09 -5.13
C GLN A 82 -15.32 -19.65 -5.70
N PRO A 83 -16.20 -19.36 -6.68
CA PRO A 83 -16.52 -17.99 -7.05
C PRO A 83 -17.19 -17.24 -5.90
N LEU A 84 -17.30 -15.91 -6.03
CA LEU A 84 -17.98 -15.06 -5.04
C LEU A 84 -19.47 -15.39 -4.86
N ASP A 85 -20.07 -16.04 -5.86
CA ASP A 85 -21.46 -16.45 -5.90
C ASP A 85 -21.52 -17.98 -5.90
N VAL A 86 -22.07 -18.57 -4.84
CA VAL A 86 -22.14 -20.02 -4.64
C VAL A 86 -23.59 -20.49 -4.65
N PRO A 87 -23.86 -21.75 -5.04
CA PRO A 87 -25.21 -22.31 -4.94
C PRO A 87 -25.78 -22.21 -3.51
N LEU A 88 -27.07 -21.95 -3.37
CA LEU A 88 -27.74 -21.88 -2.06
C LEU A 88 -27.55 -23.18 -1.27
N ALA A 89 -27.59 -24.33 -1.94
CA ALA A 89 -27.34 -25.63 -1.32
C ALA A 89 -25.93 -25.70 -0.67
N TYR A 90 -24.90 -25.20 -1.36
CA TYR A 90 -23.54 -25.13 -0.83
C TYR A 90 -23.46 -24.20 0.39
N ALA A 91 -24.12 -23.05 0.33
CA ALA A 91 -24.17 -22.13 1.47
C ALA A 91 -24.87 -22.76 2.69
N LEU A 92 -25.96 -23.49 2.47
CA LEU A 92 -26.72 -24.18 3.53
C LEU A 92 -25.96 -25.36 4.13
N GLU A 93 -25.13 -26.06 3.35
CA GLU A 93 -24.27 -27.15 3.86
C GLU A 93 -23.32 -26.65 4.96
N HIS A 94 -22.81 -25.42 4.80
CA HIS A 94 -21.86 -24.82 5.73
C HIS A 94 -22.53 -23.97 6.82
N VAL A 95 -23.48 -23.10 6.49
CA VAL A 95 -24.18 -22.23 7.46
C VAL A 95 -25.19 -23.03 8.31
N LYS A 96 -25.81 -24.06 7.72
CA LYS A 96 -26.80 -24.96 8.34
C LYS A 96 -28.07 -24.28 8.86
N ASP A 97 -28.33 -23.05 8.43
CA ASP A 97 -29.51 -22.28 8.84
C ASP A 97 -29.91 -21.27 7.75
N GLU A 98 -31.06 -21.52 7.10
CA GLU A 98 -31.61 -20.65 6.05
C GLU A 98 -32.10 -19.30 6.61
N SER A 99 -32.62 -19.30 7.85
CA SER A 99 -33.08 -18.08 8.50
C SER A 99 -31.90 -17.16 8.83
N LEU A 100 -30.76 -17.73 9.19
CA LEU A 100 -29.52 -16.99 9.39
C LEU A 100 -28.97 -16.40 8.08
N LEU A 101 -29.08 -17.11 6.94
CA LEU A 101 -28.74 -16.54 5.62
C LEU A 101 -29.64 -15.34 5.29
N LYS A 102 -30.94 -15.44 5.56
CA LYS A 102 -31.88 -14.32 5.38
C LYS A 102 -31.53 -13.13 6.27
N ALA A 103 -31.17 -13.37 7.53
CA ALA A 103 -30.70 -12.33 8.44
C ALA A 103 -29.39 -11.69 7.96
N GLY A 104 -28.42 -12.50 7.48
CA GLY A 104 -27.18 -12.01 6.87
C GLY A 104 -27.41 -11.17 5.61
N ALA A 105 -28.41 -11.51 4.82
CA ALA A 105 -28.82 -10.71 3.67
C ALA A 105 -29.43 -9.36 4.08
N SER A 106 -30.29 -9.36 5.12
CA SER A 106 -30.85 -8.13 5.71
C SER A 106 -29.77 -7.22 6.31
N ALA A 107 -28.76 -7.80 6.97
CA ALA A 107 -27.61 -7.08 7.48
C ALA A 107 -26.72 -6.49 6.37
N GLY A 108 -26.82 -7.02 5.14
CA GLY A 108 -26.02 -6.61 3.99
C GLY A 108 -24.68 -7.34 3.87
N PHE A 109 -24.46 -8.43 4.61
CA PHE A 109 -23.23 -9.23 4.49
C PHE A 109 -23.20 -10.04 3.20
N ILE A 110 -24.36 -10.55 2.80
CA ILE A 110 -24.56 -11.34 1.59
C ILE A 110 -25.74 -10.80 0.77
N ARG A 111 -25.79 -11.19 -0.50
CA ARG A 111 -26.96 -11.12 -1.35
C ARG A 111 -27.48 -12.55 -1.50
N LEU A 112 -28.76 -12.72 -1.23
CA LEU A 112 -29.47 -14.00 -1.32
C LEU A 112 -30.42 -13.93 -2.51
N ASN A 113 -30.15 -14.76 -3.53
CA ASN A 113 -31.04 -14.99 -4.66
C ASN A 113 -31.83 -16.28 -4.45
N GLN A 114 -32.69 -16.65 -5.40
CA GLN A 114 -33.47 -17.90 -5.33
C GLN A 114 -32.56 -19.13 -5.20
N ASP A 115 -31.49 -19.21 -6.01
CA ASP A 115 -30.63 -20.40 -6.08
C ASP A 115 -29.16 -20.13 -5.68
N SER A 116 -28.83 -18.90 -5.27
CA SER A 116 -27.44 -18.52 -5.04
C SER A 116 -27.24 -17.55 -3.88
N VAL A 117 -26.05 -17.61 -3.29
CA VAL A 117 -25.60 -16.77 -2.19
C VAL A 117 -24.27 -16.13 -2.58
N ARG A 118 -24.19 -14.81 -2.45
CA ARG A 118 -22.98 -14.05 -2.75
C ARG A 118 -22.60 -13.11 -1.62
N PHE A 119 -21.34 -13.07 -1.20
CA PHE A 119 -20.89 -12.02 -0.30
C PHE A 119 -20.99 -10.64 -0.97
N SER A 120 -21.52 -9.66 -0.23
CA SER A 120 -21.77 -8.31 -0.75
C SER A 120 -20.49 -7.60 -1.19
N HIS A 121 -19.35 -7.97 -0.60
CA HIS A 121 -18.05 -7.43 -0.95
C HIS A 121 -16.94 -8.46 -0.70
N GLN A 122 -15.88 -8.43 -1.51
CA GLN A 122 -14.71 -9.32 -1.36
C GLN A 122 -14.05 -9.19 0.02
N LEU A 123 -13.91 -7.95 0.52
CA LEU A 123 -13.34 -7.70 1.87
C LEU A 123 -14.22 -8.25 3.01
N ILE A 124 -15.55 -8.38 2.82
CA ILE A 124 -16.43 -9.03 3.81
C ILE A 124 -16.17 -10.53 3.83
N LEU A 125 -16.04 -11.15 2.65
CA LEU A 125 -15.67 -12.56 2.54
C LEU A 125 -14.32 -12.81 3.24
N GLU A 126 -13.31 -11.97 2.98
CA GLU A 126 -11.98 -12.07 3.60
C GLU A 126 -12.04 -11.90 5.12
N TYR A 127 -12.85 -10.97 5.64
CA TYR A 127 -13.05 -10.82 7.07
C TYR A 127 -13.65 -12.08 7.71
N PHE A 128 -14.73 -12.64 7.15
CA PHE A 128 -15.32 -13.86 7.69
C PHE A 128 -14.37 -15.05 7.56
N ALA A 129 -13.63 -15.14 6.45
CA ALA A 129 -12.63 -16.19 6.26
C ALA A 129 -11.46 -16.05 7.24
N ALA A 130 -11.05 -14.83 7.58
CA ALA A 130 -10.00 -14.59 8.58
C ALA A 130 -10.41 -15.15 9.94
N TRP A 131 -11.66 -14.91 10.31
CA TRP A 131 -12.20 -15.50 11.53
C TRP A 131 -12.37 -17.02 11.44
N GLY A 132 -12.81 -17.55 10.30
CA GLY A 132 -12.87 -19.01 10.07
C GLY A 132 -11.50 -19.67 10.22
N LEU A 133 -10.46 -19.03 9.67
CA LEU A 133 -9.07 -19.44 9.80
C LEU A 133 -8.61 -19.44 11.27
N GLN A 134 -9.04 -18.45 12.06
CA GLN A 134 -8.74 -18.39 13.49
C GLN A 134 -9.20 -19.67 14.22
N ARG A 135 -10.39 -20.19 13.91
CA ARG A 135 -10.92 -21.36 14.63
C ARG A 135 -10.34 -22.70 14.19
N VAL A 136 -9.96 -22.83 12.92
CA VAL A 136 -9.35 -24.05 12.40
C VAL A 136 -7.87 -24.14 12.77
N GLY A 137 -7.19 -23.02 13.08
CA GLY A 137 -5.72 -22.98 13.22
C GLY A 137 -5.08 -22.30 14.44
N VAL A 138 -5.82 -21.73 15.42
CA VAL A 138 -5.19 -20.82 16.43
C VAL A 138 -5.03 -21.39 17.86
N MET A 139 -5.31 -22.66 18.14
CA MET A 139 -5.07 -23.20 19.51
C MET A 139 -3.66 -23.81 19.72
N THR A 140 -2.87 -24.13 18.69
CA THR A 140 -1.62 -24.92 18.89
C THR A 140 -0.45 -24.54 17.97
N ARG A 141 -0.27 -23.24 17.69
CA ARG A 141 0.54 -22.63 16.62
C ARG A 141 -0.31 -22.48 15.36
N ILE A 142 -0.28 -21.30 14.76
CA ILE A 142 -0.52 -21.19 13.33
C ILE A 142 0.68 -21.88 12.69
N ARG A 143 0.63 -23.22 12.64
CA ARG A 143 1.14 -23.93 11.47
C ARG A 143 0.04 -23.70 10.47
N PRO A 144 0.14 -22.65 9.63
CA PRO A 144 -0.88 -22.52 8.63
C PRO A 144 -0.83 -23.83 7.81
N PRO A 145 -1.98 -24.49 7.62
CA PRO A 145 -2.07 -25.95 7.51
C PRO A 145 -1.20 -26.39 6.34
N GLU A 146 -0.19 -27.22 6.63
CA GLU A 146 0.66 -27.93 5.67
C GLU A 146 0.56 -27.36 4.24
N PHE A 147 1.14 -26.19 4.00
CA PHE A 147 0.96 -25.47 2.74
C PHE A 147 1.72 -26.14 1.59
N SER A 148 1.24 -27.31 1.15
CA SER A 148 1.57 -27.98 -0.10
C SER A 148 0.76 -27.41 -1.28
N TRP A 149 0.40 -26.13 -1.22
CA TRP A 149 -0.34 -25.52 -2.31
C TRP A 149 0.63 -24.81 -3.25
N GLY A 150 0.66 -25.24 -4.52
CA GLY A 150 1.43 -24.54 -5.55
C GLY A 150 1.13 -23.03 -5.55
N LYS A 151 2.14 -22.22 -5.90
CA LYS A 151 2.20 -20.73 -5.82
C LYS A 151 0.88 -19.95 -6.03
N ARG A 152 -0.04 -20.43 -6.88
CA ARG A 152 -1.32 -19.78 -7.19
C ARG A 152 -2.32 -19.76 -6.04
N LYS A 153 -2.21 -20.73 -5.13
CA LYS A 153 -3.20 -20.98 -4.10
C LYS A 153 -2.94 -20.18 -2.82
N ALA A 154 -1.67 -20.01 -2.45
CA ALA A 154 -1.21 -19.17 -1.34
C ALA A 154 -1.65 -17.69 -1.48
N GLN A 155 -1.62 -17.15 -2.70
CA GLN A 155 -1.96 -15.73 -2.95
C GLN A 155 -3.37 -15.31 -2.53
N ARG A 156 -4.35 -16.24 -2.40
CA ARG A 156 -5.71 -15.89 -1.96
C ARG A 156 -5.82 -15.69 -0.45
N TRP A 157 -4.91 -16.28 0.32
CA TRP A 157 -4.92 -16.23 1.78
C TRP A 157 -4.15 -15.04 2.34
N ASN A 158 -3.29 -14.38 1.55
CA ASN A 158 -2.54 -13.20 1.99
C ASN A 158 -3.47 -12.14 2.61
N ASP A 159 -4.56 -11.83 1.92
CA ASP A 159 -5.51 -10.79 2.34
C ASP A 159 -6.28 -11.19 3.59
N VAL A 160 -6.56 -12.49 3.71
CA VAL A 160 -7.20 -13.09 4.87
C VAL A 160 -6.30 -13.05 6.09
N VAL A 161 -4.99 -13.32 5.92
CA VAL A 161 -3.99 -13.24 6.99
C VAL A 161 -3.77 -11.79 7.43
N VAL A 162 -3.73 -10.84 6.48
CA VAL A 162 -3.67 -9.40 6.80
C VAL A 162 -4.91 -8.95 7.57
N ALA A 163 -6.11 -9.37 7.15
CA ALA A 163 -7.35 -9.11 7.87
C ALA A 163 -7.35 -9.76 9.27
N LEU A 164 -6.82 -10.98 9.39
CA LEU A 164 -6.68 -11.68 10.68
C LEU A 164 -5.80 -10.91 11.65
N CYS A 165 -4.66 -10.36 11.20
CA CYS A 165 -3.78 -9.52 12.02
C CYS A 165 -4.51 -8.27 12.57
N GLY A 166 -5.58 -7.81 11.93
CA GLY A 166 -6.38 -6.68 12.41
C GLY A 166 -7.43 -7.01 13.47
N ILE A 167 -7.75 -8.29 13.68
CA ILE A 167 -8.81 -8.73 14.59
C ILE A 167 -8.30 -9.54 15.77
N VAL A 168 -7.06 -10.04 15.71
CA VAL A 168 -6.44 -10.75 16.83
C VAL A 168 -5.91 -9.77 17.88
N PRO A 169 -5.99 -10.09 19.19
CA PRO A 169 -5.45 -9.23 20.25
C PRO A 169 -3.94 -9.01 20.15
N GLU A 170 -3.18 -10.07 19.83
CA GLU A 170 -1.72 -10.07 19.79
C GLU A 170 -1.21 -10.40 18.37
N PRO A 171 -1.21 -9.43 17.44
CA PRO A 171 -0.81 -9.69 16.05
C PRO A 171 0.67 -10.05 15.90
N SER A 172 1.53 -9.64 16.85
CA SER A 172 2.97 -9.89 16.78
C SER A 172 3.32 -11.38 16.75
N GLU A 173 2.62 -12.22 17.52
CA GLU A 173 2.88 -13.66 17.54
C GLU A 173 2.51 -14.33 16.21
N LEU A 174 1.34 -14.00 15.66
CA LEU A 174 0.90 -14.44 14.35
C LEU A 174 1.88 -14.00 13.25
N ILE A 175 2.33 -12.75 13.26
CA ILE A 175 3.28 -12.24 12.27
C ILE A 175 4.62 -12.97 12.35
N ASN A 176 5.12 -13.25 13.56
CA ASN A 176 6.34 -14.04 13.73
C ASN A 176 6.19 -15.44 13.14
N GLN A 177 5.06 -16.13 13.38
CA GLN A 177 4.78 -17.44 12.79
C GLN A 177 4.68 -17.38 11.25
N VAL A 178 4.03 -16.33 10.71
CA VAL A 178 3.98 -16.11 9.25
C VAL A 178 5.37 -15.87 8.67
N SER A 179 6.25 -15.17 9.38
CA SER A 179 7.60 -14.82 8.91
C SER A 179 8.51 -16.03 8.69
N GLU A 180 8.27 -17.13 9.40
CA GLU A 180 9.01 -18.40 9.21
C GLU A 180 8.71 -19.05 7.85
N ILE A 181 7.61 -18.65 7.20
CA ILE A 181 7.08 -19.26 5.98
C ILE A 181 7.14 -18.28 4.82
N ASP A 182 6.65 -17.06 5.03
CA ASP A 182 6.60 -15.98 4.04
C ASP A 182 6.83 -14.64 4.74
N PHE A 183 8.09 -14.22 4.78
CA PHE A 183 8.47 -12.93 5.36
C PHE A 183 7.96 -11.72 4.56
N LEU A 184 7.57 -11.87 3.28
CA LEU A 184 6.96 -10.80 2.50
C LEU A 184 5.49 -10.59 2.92
N LEU A 185 4.76 -11.67 3.18
CA LEU A 185 3.43 -11.59 3.78
C LEU A 185 3.52 -11.04 5.21
N ALA A 186 4.52 -11.45 6.00
CA ALA A 186 4.76 -10.88 7.32
C ALA A 186 5.00 -9.36 7.24
N ALA A 187 5.79 -8.91 6.26
CA ALA A 187 6.00 -7.49 6.00
C ALA A 187 4.71 -6.73 5.66
N GLU A 188 3.83 -7.32 4.86
CA GLU A 188 2.51 -6.74 4.57
C GLU A 188 1.65 -6.63 5.83
N CYS A 189 1.72 -7.61 6.73
CA CYS A 189 1.02 -7.58 8.01
C CYS A 189 1.57 -6.48 8.94
N VAL A 190 2.90 -6.35 9.07
CA VAL A 190 3.56 -5.28 9.84
C VAL A 190 3.16 -3.89 9.35
N ARG A 191 3.05 -3.71 8.04
CA ARG A 191 2.62 -2.45 7.41
C ARG A 191 1.14 -2.16 7.69
N SER A 192 0.31 -3.19 7.68
CA SER A 192 -1.15 -3.04 7.76
C SER A 192 -1.64 -2.90 9.19
N VAL A 193 -0.87 -3.26 10.21
CA VAL A 193 -1.33 -3.26 11.60
C VAL A 193 -0.49 -2.32 12.46
N ALA A 194 -1.15 -1.31 13.06
CA ALA A 194 -0.47 -0.33 13.91
C ALA A 194 -0.02 -0.92 15.25
N ALA A 195 -0.79 -1.85 15.83
CA ALA A 195 -0.54 -2.46 17.14
C ALA A 195 0.60 -3.51 17.16
N VAL A 196 1.45 -3.55 16.13
CA VAL A 196 2.57 -4.50 16.06
C VAL A 196 3.72 -3.98 16.92
N SER A 197 4.25 -4.86 17.79
CA SER A 197 5.38 -4.54 18.66
C SER A 197 6.61 -4.10 17.85
N LEU A 198 7.41 -3.20 18.45
CA LEU A 198 8.63 -2.72 17.82
C LEU A 198 9.63 -3.86 17.55
N ASP A 199 9.67 -4.86 18.43
CA ASP A 199 10.55 -6.02 18.29
C ASP A 199 10.17 -6.89 17.09
N CYS A 200 8.87 -7.20 16.93
CA CYS A 200 8.36 -7.91 15.77
C CYS A 200 8.67 -7.14 14.48
N ARG A 201 8.38 -5.83 14.44
CA ARG A 201 8.69 -4.97 13.28
C ARG A 201 10.19 -5.02 12.93
N ASN A 202 11.06 -4.93 13.93
CA ASN A 202 12.50 -4.95 13.75
C ASN A 202 13.00 -6.30 13.25
N LEU A 203 12.41 -7.41 13.74
CA LEU A 203 12.73 -8.75 13.27
C LEU A 203 12.43 -8.91 11.78
N ILE A 204 11.23 -8.50 11.33
CA ILE A 204 10.85 -8.58 9.91
C ILE A 204 11.75 -7.68 9.06
N ILE A 205 12.02 -6.44 9.50
CA ILE A 205 12.96 -5.54 8.79
C ILE A 205 14.34 -6.19 8.63
N LYS A 206 14.84 -6.85 9.68
CA LYS A 206 16.12 -7.56 9.63
C LYS A 206 16.09 -8.71 8.63
N GLN A 207 15.09 -9.58 8.68
CA GLN A 207 14.93 -10.70 7.74
C GLN A 207 14.89 -10.23 6.28
N LEU A 208 14.16 -9.14 6.01
CA LEU A 208 14.12 -8.52 4.67
C LEU A 208 15.48 -7.98 4.24
N GLY A 209 16.22 -7.33 5.15
CA GLY A 209 17.58 -6.83 4.90
C GLY A 209 18.57 -7.95 4.58
N ASP A 210 18.54 -9.03 5.37
CA ASP A 210 19.39 -10.20 5.16
C ASP A 210 19.10 -10.83 3.77
N ALA A 211 17.82 -10.97 3.41
CA ALA A 211 17.40 -11.48 2.11
C ALA A 211 17.73 -10.53 0.94
N LEU A 212 17.69 -9.21 1.16
CA LEU A 212 18.07 -8.19 0.18
C LEU A 212 19.59 -8.23 -0.13
N ASN A 213 20.41 -8.47 0.89
CA ASN A 213 21.87 -8.45 0.81
C ASN A 213 22.49 -9.79 0.39
N THR A 214 21.75 -10.90 0.45
CA THR A 214 22.26 -12.21 0.04
C THR A 214 22.51 -12.24 -1.48
N PRO A 215 23.78 -12.37 -1.96
CA PRO A 215 24.10 -12.22 -3.38
C PRO A 215 23.48 -13.29 -4.29
N HIS A 216 23.26 -14.50 -3.77
CA HIS A 216 22.71 -15.63 -4.53
C HIS A 216 21.18 -15.63 -4.62
N ASN A 217 20.48 -14.70 -3.95
CA ASN A 217 19.04 -14.60 -4.06
C ASN A 217 18.65 -14.05 -5.44
N ASP A 218 17.55 -14.60 -6.00
CA ASP A 218 16.97 -14.09 -7.24
C ASP A 218 16.71 -12.58 -7.10
N LEU A 219 17.07 -11.83 -8.15
CA LEU A 219 16.79 -10.40 -8.25
C LEU A 219 15.32 -10.09 -7.96
N SER A 220 14.39 -10.95 -8.40
CA SER A 220 12.96 -10.78 -8.13
C SER A 220 12.65 -10.74 -6.63
N LEU A 221 13.31 -11.61 -5.85
CA LEU A 221 13.18 -11.65 -4.40
C LEU A 221 13.82 -10.42 -3.74
N ARG A 222 15.05 -10.07 -4.14
CA ARG A 222 15.76 -8.90 -3.61
C ARG A 222 14.97 -7.62 -3.85
N ARG A 223 14.34 -7.47 -5.02
CA ARG A 223 13.44 -6.35 -5.34
C ARG A 223 12.20 -6.34 -4.46
N ALA A 224 11.56 -7.49 -4.27
CA ALA A 224 10.41 -7.60 -3.36
C ALA A 224 10.79 -7.21 -1.92
N CYS A 225 11.99 -7.58 -1.45
CA CYS A 225 12.50 -7.17 -0.14
C CYS A 225 12.68 -5.64 -0.04
N ALA A 226 13.30 -5.02 -1.06
CA ALA A 226 13.49 -3.58 -1.09
C ALA A 226 12.14 -2.82 -1.10
N GLU A 227 11.17 -3.28 -1.90
CA GLU A 227 9.81 -2.73 -1.92
C GLU A 227 9.11 -2.89 -0.57
N ALA A 228 9.24 -4.05 0.06
CA ALA A 228 8.66 -4.32 1.39
C ALA A 228 9.27 -3.39 2.46
N LEU A 229 10.60 -3.21 2.46
CA LEU A 229 11.30 -2.28 3.36
C LEU A 229 10.83 -0.83 3.15
N GLY A 230 10.69 -0.39 1.90
CA GLY A 230 10.17 0.93 1.55
C GLY A 230 8.76 1.17 2.10
N LYS A 231 7.90 0.16 1.97
CA LYS A 231 6.52 0.20 2.45
C LYS A 231 6.38 0.11 3.99
N ILE A 232 7.25 -0.65 4.68
CA ILE A 232 7.27 -0.69 6.15
C ILE A 232 7.78 0.65 6.69
N GLY A 233 8.83 1.18 6.07
CA GLY A 233 9.50 2.42 6.45
C GLY A 233 10.18 2.40 7.83
N GLY A 234 10.48 3.60 8.32
CA GLY A 234 11.22 3.80 9.56
C GLY A 234 12.74 3.75 9.39
N ARG A 235 13.45 4.20 10.44
CA ARG A 235 14.90 4.42 10.40
C ARG A 235 15.71 3.15 10.09
N LYS A 236 15.34 2.00 10.67
CA LYS A 236 16.07 0.74 10.40
C LYS A 236 15.92 0.25 8.96
N ALA A 237 14.74 0.38 8.37
CA ALA A 237 14.53 0.02 6.97
C ALA A 237 15.31 0.96 6.03
N LEU A 238 15.35 2.26 6.37
CA LEU A 238 16.15 3.25 5.67
C LEU A 238 17.64 2.91 5.70
N ASP A 239 18.19 2.61 6.87
CA ASP A 239 19.61 2.33 7.05
C ASP A 239 20.03 1.09 6.23
N LEU A 240 19.23 0.00 6.28
CA LEU A 240 19.47 -1.20 5.48
C LEU A 240 19.42 -0.92 3.97
N LEU A 241 18.43 -0.16 3.49
CA LEU A 241 18.32 0.18 2.07
C LEU A 241 19.52 1.01 1.59
N LYS A 242 20.03 1.92 2.42
CA LYS A 242 21.24 2.71 2.12
C LYS A 242 22.48 1.82 2.05
N GLU A 243 22.63 0.87 2.96
CA GLU A 243 23.76 -0.08 2.96
C GLU A 243 23.75 -0.97 1.71
N SER A 244 22.57 -1.49 1.33
CA SER A 244 22.41 -2.40 0.20
C SER A 244 22.70 -1.77 -1.18
N ILE A 245 22.79 -0.45 -1.29
CA ILE A 245 22.83 0.24 -2.58
C ILE A 245 24.16 0.10 -3.33
N ASN A 246 25.25 -0.03 -2.59
CA ASN A 246 26.61 -0.01 -3.14
C ASN A 246 26.89 -1.28 -3.96
N ASP A 247 26.50 -2.43 -3.41
CA ASP A 247 26.72 -3.75 -4.00
C ASP A 247 25.56 -4.21 -4.90
N ALA A 248 24.55 -3.37 -5.08
CA ALA A 248 23.39 -3.66 -5.91
C ALA A 248 23.70 -3.47 -7.41
N GLU A 249 23.20 -4.37 -8.24
CA GLU A 249 23.12 -4.16 -9.68
C GLU A 249 22.12 -3.04 -10.04
N GLN A 250 22.24 -2.45 -11.23
CA GLN A 250 21.46 -1.27 -11.65
C GLN A 250 19.94 -1.44 -11.49
N SER A 251 19.41 -2.62 -11.83
CA SER A 251 17.98 -2.88 -11.68
C SER A 251 17.51 -2.85 -10.22
N LEU A 252 18.33 -3.36 -9.30
CA LEU A 252 18.06 -3.33 -7.87
C LEU A 252 18.25 -1.92 -7.29
N LYS A 253 19.28 -1.17 -7.72
CA LYS A 253 19.47 0.24 -7.31
C LYS A 253 18.24 1.10 -7.57
N ARG A 254 17.57 0.94 -8.71
CA ARG A 254 16.30 1.63 -9.01
C ARG A 254 15.22 1.29 -7.99
N THR A 255 15.08 0.02 -7.65
CA THR A 255 14.07 -0.43 -6.68
C THR A 255 14.37 0.11 -5.28
N ILE A 256 15.65 0.14 -4.89
CA ILE A 256 16.11 0.75 -3.64
C ILE A 256 15.84 2.26 -3.64
N ALA A 257 16.17 2.98 -4.71
CA ALA A 257 15.92 4.41 -4.84
C ALA A 257 14.42 4.74 -4.70
N GLN A 258 13.55 3.96 -5.34
CA GLN A 258 12.11 4.08 -5.20
C GLN A 258 11.65 3.84 -3.75
N ALA A 259 12.19 2.80 -3.10
CA ALA A 259 11.89 2.51 -1.70
C ALA A 259 12.33 3.64 -0.76
N LEU A 260 13.50 4.23 -0.97
CA LEU A 260 13.99 5.39 -0.22
C LEU A 260 13.08 6.61 -0.38
N GLY A 261 12.62 6.88 -1.61
CA GLY A 261 11.64 7.94 -1.89
C GLY A 261 10.30 7.72 -1.18
N GLN A 262 9.81 6.47 -1.17
CA GLN A 262 8.58 6.10 -0.45
C GLN A 262 8.70 6.27 1.08
N ILE A 263 9.87 6.01 1.65
CA ILE A 263 10.13 6.26 3.08
C ILE A 263 10.07 7.76 3.38
N GLY A 264 10.46 8.62 2.43
CA GLY A 264 10.34 10.07 2.55
C GLY A 264 11.29 10.69 3.58
N ASN A 265 12.33 9.97 4.03
CA ASN A 265 13.23 10.47 5.06
C ASN A 265 14.37 11.31 4.44
N PRO A 266 14.57 12.57 4.88
CA PRO A 266 15.67 13.45 4.46
C PRO A 266 17.08 12.82 4.49
N SER A 267 17.35 11.86 5.38
CA SER A 267 18.67 11.20 5.47
C SER A 267 19.01 10.32 4.25
N ALA A 268 18.08 10.12 3.31
CA ALA A 268 18.29 9.46 2.03
C ALA A 268 18.81 10.39 0.93
N VAL A 269 18.73 11.71 1.11
CA VAL A 269 18.96 12.71 0.04
C VAL A 269 20.36 12.58 -0.57
N ASP A 270 21.40 12.47 0.26
CA ASP A 270 22.78 12.42 -0.23
C ASP A 270 23.02 11.18 -1.11
N VAL A 271 22.51 10.02 -0.69
CA VAL A 271 22.56 8.77 -1.48
C VAL A 271 21.80 8.91 -2.80
N LEU A 272 20.63 9.55 -2.79
CA LEU A 272 19.85 9.75 -4.01
C LEU A 272 20.51 10.76 -4.97
N ILE A 273 21.21 11.78 -4.46
CA ILE A 273 22.01 12.69 -5.29
C ILE A 273 23.16 11.92 -5.98
N GLU A 274 23.81 10.99 -5.28
CA GLU A 274 24.84 10.14 -5.90
C GLU A 274 24.26 9.28 -7.04
N LEU A 275 23.06 8.72 -6.87
CA LEU A 275 22.38 7.95 -7.93
C LEU A 275 21.93 8.83 -9.11
N LEU A 276 21.58 10.08 -8.85
CA LEU A 276 21.21 11.05 -9.88
C LEU A 276 22.37 11.34 -10.84
N ASN A 277 23.62 11.25 -10.36
CA ASN A 277 24.83 11.43 -11.14
C ASN A 277 25.31 10.16 -11.86
N ASN A 278 24.53 9.06 -11.82
CA ASN A 278 24.89 7.82 -12.52
C ASN A 278 24.69 7.95 -14.04
N SER A 279 25.39 7.15 -14.84
CA SER A 279 25.25 7.16 -16.31
C SER A 279 23.95 6.53 -16.82
N GLU A 280 23.28 5.73 -16.00
CA GLU A 280 22.08 5.01 -16.39
C GLU A 280 20.82 5.88 -16.24
N GLN A 281 20.24 6.29 -17.37
CA GLN A 281 19.12 7.24 -17.39
C GLN A 281 17.91 6.79 -16.55
N SER A 282 17.59 5.49 -16.49
CA SER A 282 16.42 5.05 -15.72
C SER A 282 16.64 5.14 -14.21
N LEU A 283 17.87 4.97 -13.73
CA LEU A 283 18.29 5.26 -12.36
C LEU A 283 18.25 6.75 -12.06
N GLN A 284 18.74 7.61 -12.96
CA GLN A 284 18.65 9.07 -12.80
C GLN A 284 17.19 9.52 -12.62
N ARG A 285 16.28 9.02 -13.48
CA ARG A 285 14.84 9.32 -13.39
C ARG A 285 14.27 8.89 -12.04
N THR A 286 14.60 7.68 -11.59
CA THR A 286 14.09 7.14 -10.32
C THR A 286 14.62 7.94 -9.13
N ALA A 287 15.90 8.32 -9.15
CA ALA A 287 16.53 9.14 -8.12
C ALA A 287 15.89 10.54 -8.07
N ALA A 288 15.72 11.22 -9.21
CA ALA A 288 15.06 12.51 -9.28
C ALA A 288 13.62 12.45 -8.74
N GLN A 289 12.85 11.43 -9.12
CA GLN A 289 11.50 11.22 -8.60
C GLN A 289 11.49 11.02 -7.08
N ALA A 290 12.40 10.20 -6.54
CA ALA A 290 12.52 9.97 -5.11
C ALA A 290 12.92 11.24 -4.34
N LEU A 291 13.82 12.06 -4.90
CA LEU A 291 14.19 13.36 -4.33
C LEU A 291 13.00 14.33 -4.29
N GLY A 292 12.19 14.37 -5.35
CA GLY A 292 10.95 15.13 -5.38
C GLY A 292 9.95 14.69 -4.30
N GLN A 293 9.79 13.37 -4.11
CA GLN A 293 8.93 12.80 -3.09
C GLN A 293 9.37 13.17 -1.66
N ILE A 294 10.68 13.21 -1.41
CA ILE A 294 11.23 13.62 -0.11
C ILE A 294 11.06 15.12 0.12
N GLY A 295 11.19 15.95 -0.93
CA GLY A 295 10.94 17.39 -0.85
C GLY A 295 12.02 18.19 -0.11
N ASP A 296 13.19 17.62 0.15
CA ASP A 296 14.29 18.27 0.87
C ASP A 296 15.06 19.25 -0.03
N GLN A 297 15.31 20.45 0.47
CA GLN A 297 15.96 21.54 -0.27
C GLN A 297 17.41 21.22 -0.67
N ARG A 298 18.09 20.32 0.03
CA ARG A 298 19.46 19.89 -0.33
C ARG A 298 19.54 19.27 -1.72
N ALA A 299 18.41 18.76 -2.24
CA ALA A 299 18.33 18.19 -3.59
C ALA A 299 18.28 19.24 -4.71
N ILE A 300 17.97 20.50 -4.41
CA ILE A 300 17.66 21.54 -5.41
C ILE A 300 18.80 21.74 -6.39
N ASN A 301 20.03 21.89 -5.91
CA ASN A 301 21.19 22.15 -6.77
C ASN A 301 21.48 20.96 -7.69
N ALA A 302 21.35 19.72 -7.19
CA ALA A 302 21.56 18.52 -8.00
C ALA A 302 20.47 18.36 -9.08
N LEU A 303 19.22 18.66 -8.73
CA LEU A 303 18.10 18.65 -9.68
C LEU A 303 18.20 19.78 -10.71
N GLU A 304 18.71 20.96 -10.33
CA GLU A 304 19.00 22.06 -11.27
C GLU A 304 20.05 21.64 -12.31
N GLN A 305 21.17 21.07 -11.88
CA GLN A 305 22.18 20.57 -12.82
C GLN A 305 21.59 19.53 -13.77
N THR A 306 20.77 18.61 -13.24
CA THR A 306 20.08 17.60 -14.04
C THR A 306 19.09 18.21 -15.03
N LEU A 307 18.39 19.29 -14.67
CA LEU A 307 17.50 20.03 -15.56
C LEU A 307 18.26 20.69 -16.73
N ILE A 308 19.50 21.13 -16.50
CA ILE A 308 20.32 21.82 -17.50
C ILE A 308 21.01 20.80 -18.42
N GLU A 309 21.66 19.81 -17.84
CA GLU A 309 22.60 18.90 -18.50
C GLU A 309 22.01 17.53 -18.85
N GLY A 310 20.89 17.15 -18.23
CA GLY A 310 20.28 15.84 -18.41
C GLY A 310 19.74 15.61 -19.82
N GLU A 311 19.40 14.37 -20.12
CA GLU A 311 18.70 14.00 -21.36
C GLU A 311 17.22 14.41 -21.29
N HIS A 312 16.56 14.59 -22.44
CA HIS A 312 15.20 15.18 -22.54
C HIS A 312 14.21 14.69 -21.46
N ILE A 313 14.07 13.36 -21.28
CA ILE A 313 13.18 12.80 -20.25
C ILE A 313 13.68 13.10 -18.83
N VAL A 314 14.98 13.03 -18.59
CA VAL A 314 15.58 13.26 -17.27
C VAL A 314 15.39 14.71 -16.84
N LYS A 315 15.48 15.68 -17.77
CA LYS A 315 15.17 17.10 -17.52
C LYS A 315 13.75 17.30 -17.02
N GLN A 316 12.78 16.68 -17.68
CA GLN A 316 11.36 16.78 -17.30
C GLN A 316 11.12 16.24 -15.89
N ILE A 317 11.71 15.08 -15.56
CA ILE A 317 11.58 14.50 -14.22
C ILE A 317 12.28 15.35 -13.16
N ALA A 318 13.44 15.95 -13.47
CA ALA A 318 14.11 16.87 -12.56
C ALA A 318 13.26 18.13 -12.30
N ALA A 319 12.61 18.66 -13.34
CA ALA A 319 11.65 19.75 -13.20
C ALA A 319 10.43 19.36 -12.36
N ASP A 320 9.86 18.17 -12.58
CA ASP A 320 8.77 17.63 -11.76
C ASP A 320 9.16 17.52 -10.28
N ALA A 321 10.38 17.07 -10.00
CA ALA A 321 10.90 16.99 -8.65
C ALA A 321 11.07 18.38 -8.00
N LEU A 322 11.57 19.36 -8.76
CA LEU A 322 11.66 20.76 -8.31
C LEU A 322 10.27 21.36 -8.04
N VAL A 323 9.25 21.01 -8.83
CA VAL A 323 7.85 21.39 -8.59
C VAL A 323 7.34 20.77 -7.28
N GLN A 324 7.65 19.49 -7.02
CA GLN A 324 7.25 18.82 -5.77
C GLN A 324 7.91 19.46 -4.54
N ILE A 325 9.17 19.89 -4.64
CA ILE A 325 9.85 20.68 -3.59
C ILE A 325 9.19 22.06 -3.40
N GLY A 326 8.72 22.68 -4.49
CA GLY A 326 7.87 23.87 -4.44
C GLY A 326 8.64 25.19 -4.36
N ALA A 327 8.20 26.10 -3.48
CA ALA A 327 8.69 27.48 -3.41
C ALA A 327 10.22 27.64 -3.32
N PRO A 328 10.97 26.79 -2.60
CA PRO A 328 12.45 26.87 -2.57
C PRO A 328 13.10 26.73 -3.95
N SER A 329 12.46 26.03 -4.89
CA SER A 329 12.98 25.79 -6.24
C SER A 329 12.81 26.98 -7.19
N VAL A 330 12.02 28.00 -6.82
CA VAL A 330 11.70 29.13 -7.70
C VAL A 330 12.94 29.87 -8.18
N TYR A 331 13.94 30.01 -7.30
CA TYR A 331 15.17 30.73 -7.63
C TYR A 331 15.96 30.04 -8.76
N VAL A 332 16.23 28.74 -8.62
CA VAL A 332 16.99 27.97 -9.63
C VAL A 332 16.23 27.85 -10.95
N LEU A 333 14.91 27.68 -10.90
CA LEU A 333 14.08 27.68 -12.12
C LEU A 333 14.08 29.05 -12.81
N ALA A 334 14.13 30.14 -12.03
CA ALA A 334 14.25 31.49 -12.57
C ALA A 334 15.62 31.77 -13.24
N GLN A 335 16.66 31.02 -12.87
CA GLN A 335 17.96 31.03 -13.54
C GLN A 335 17.92 30.17 -14.82
N ALA A 336 17.32 28.98 -14.75
CA ALA A 336 17.13 28.09 -15.91
C ALA A 336 16.32 28.74 -17.05
N LEU A 337 15.38 29.64 -16.74
CA LEU A 337 14.68 30.48 -17.74
C LEU A 337 15.60 31.34 -18.61
N GLN A 338 16.80 31.66 -18.14
CA GLN A 338 17.78 32.49 -18.85
C GLN A 338 18.81 31.65 -19.61
N HIS A 339 18.70 30.32 -19.56
CA HIS A 339 19.64 29.40 -20.19
C HIS A 339 19.57 29.48 -21.72
N LYS A 340 20.67 29.21 -22.44
CA LYS A 340 20.68 29.34 -23.92
C LYS A 340 19.86 28.26 -24.64
N ASN A 341 19.65 27.12 -24.00
CA ASN A 341 18.87 26.02 -24.56
C ASN A 341 17.37 26.26 -24.34
N TRP A 342 16.61 26.37 -25.44
CA TRP A 342 15.16 26.59 -25.41
C TRP A 342 14.39 25.51 -24.63
N GLU A 343 14.84 24.27 -24.65
CA GLU A 343 14.21 23.16 -23.93
C GLU A 343 14.31 23.36 -22.40
N VAL A 344 15.46 23.84 -21.92
CA VAL A 344 15.69 24.17 -20.51
C VAL A 344 14.82 25.36 -20.11
N GLN A 345 14.73 26.39 -20.97
CA GLN A 345 13.86 27.53 -20.73
C GLN A 345 12.38 27.11 -20.65
N TYR A 346 11.92 26.32 -21.62
CA TYR A 346 10.53 25.85 -21.70
C TYR A 346 10.16 25.02 -20.46
N THR A 347 11.00 24.05 -20.12
CA THR A 347 10.78 23.18 -18.96
C THR A 347 10.76 23.98 -17.65
N ALA A 348 11.64 24.97 -17.51
CA ALA A 348 11.65 25.86 -16.36
C ALA A 348 10.40 26.74 -16.27
N ALA A 349 9.91 27.26 -17.39
CA ALA A 349 8.67 28.05 -17.45
C ALA A 349 7.46 27.22 -17.02
N GLU A 350 7.34 26.00 -17.55
CA GLU A 350 6.26 25.07 -17.20
C GLU A 350 6.29 24.70 -15.70
N ALA A 351 7.47 24.38 -15.18
CA ALA A 351 7.66 24.07 -13.76
C ALA A 351 7.28 25.26 -12.85
N LEU A 352 7.73 26.47 -13.19
CA LEU A 352 7.36 27.69 -12.46
C LEU A 352 5.84 27.90 -12.48
N GLY A 353 5.19 27.69 -13.63
CA GLY A 353 3.72 27.75 -13.75
C GLY A 353 3.01 26.78 -12.81
N ARG A 354 3.53 25.55 -12.70
CA ARG A 354 2.98 24.50 -11.82
C ARG A 354 3.22 24.75 -10.34
N ILE A 355 4.32 25.42 -9.96
CA ILE A 355 4.54 25.87 -8.57
C ILE A 355 3.51 26.95 -8.17
N GLY A 356 3.05 27.76 -9.12
CA GLY A 356 1.95 28.70 -8.93
C GLY A 356 2.37 30.01 -8.27
N LYS A 357 1.66 30.42 -7.20
CA LYS A 357 1.78 31.76 -6.59
C LYS A 357 3.22 32.24 -6.33
N PRO A 358 4.14 31.42 -5.81
CA PRO A 358 5.53 31.83 -5.58
C PRO A 358 6.28 32.28 -6.85
N SER A 359 5.85 31.80 -8.03
CA SER A 359 6.54 32.00 -9.30
C SER A 359 6.00 33.17 -10.14
N ILE A 360 4.87 33.77 -9.75
CA ILE A 360 4.14 34.76 -10.58
C ILE A 360 5.05 35.91 -11.01
N ASN A 361 5.78 36.51 -10.07
CA ASN A 361 6.66 37.64 -10.37
C ASN A 361 7.77 37.26 -11.35
N VAL A 362 8.32 36.05 -11.23
CA VAL A 362 9.36 35.54 -12.14
C VAL A 362 8.80 35.36 -13.55
N LEU A 363 7.62 34.74 -13.68
CA LEU A 363 6.99 34.49 -14.97
C LEU A 363 6.67 35.81 -15.70
N ILE A 364 6.09 36.79 -14.99
CA ILE A 364 5.74 38.10 -15.57
C ILE A 364 6.99 38.86 -16.02
N THR A 365 8.06 38.84 -15.22
CA THR A 365 9.26 39.64 -15.50
C THR A 365 10.23 38.99 -16.48
N LYS A 366 10.25 37.66 -16.60
CA LYS A 366 11.26 36.92 -17.39
C LYS A 366 10.71 36.11 -18.55
N SER A 367 9.58 35.41 -18.41
CA SER A 367 9.07 34.49 -19.45
C SER A 367 8.34 35.24 -20.58
N ILE A 368 7.53 36.26 -20.25
CA ILE A 368 6.75 37.03 -21.24
C ILE A 368 7.64 37.74 -22.29
N TYR A 369 8.86 38.10 -21.90
CA TYR A 369 9.84 38.75 -22.78
C TYR A 369 10.82 37.77 -23.45
N SER A 370 10.63 36.45 -23.30
CA SER A 370 11.49 35.46 -23.95
C SER A 370 11.43 35.61 -25.47
N LYS A 371 12.55 35.36 -26.16
CA LYS A 371 12.59 35.37 -27.63
C LYS A 371 11.90 34.14 -28.23
N ASP A 372 11.85 33.04 -27.49
CA ASP A 372 11.22 31.78 -27.91
C ASP A 372 9.70 31.83 -27.74
N ILE A 373 8.96 31.44 -28.78
CA ILE A 373 7.49 31.50 -28.78
C ILE A 373 6.86 30.45 -27.86
N ASN A 374 7.50 29.31 -27.65
CA ASN A 374 6.99 28.25 -26.78
C ASN A 374 7.19 28.60 -25.30
N VAL A 375 8.22 29.41 -24.98
CA VAL A 375 8.48 29.89 -23.61
C VAL A 375 7.57 31.07 -23.24
N ARG A 376 7.13 31.85 -24.24
CA ARG A 376 6.17 32.94 -24.06
C ARG A 376 4.71 32.47 -23.93
N LYS A 377 4.35 31.39 -24.62
CA LYS A 377 3.03 30.75 -24.52
C LYS A 377 2.91 30.03 -23.19
#